data_AF-B4R5U4-F1
#
_entry.id   AF-B4R5U4-F1
#
_cell.length_a   1.000
_cell.length_b   1.000
_cell.length_c   1.000
_cell.angle_alpha   90.00
_cell.angle_beta   90.00
_cell.angle_gamma   90.00
#
_symmetry.space_group_name_H-M   'P 1'
#
loop_
_entity.id
_entity.type
_entity.pdbx_description
1 polymer ?
#
loop_
_entity_poly.entity_id
_entity_poly.type
_entity_poly.pdbx_seq_one_letter_code
_entity_poly.pdbx_strand_id
1 'polypeptide(L)'
;MARGFILCPFTYLRDAWNWLDFVVIALAYVTMGIDLGNLAALRTFRVLRALKTVAIVPGLKTIVGAVIESVKNLRDVIILTMFSLSVFALMGLQIYMGVLTQKCIKKFPLDGSWGNLTDENWDYHNRNSSNWYSEDEGISFPLCGNISGAGQCDDDYVCLQGFGPNPNYGYTSFDSFGWAFLSAFRLMTQDFWEDLYQLVLRAAGPWHMLFFIVIIFLGSFYLVNLILAIVAMSYDELQKKAEEEEAAEEEAIRVSRHPDQLPQTTATATATAAATATATAAASATQWDKNRQQYSTEPLTTTIPY
;
A
#
# COMPACT_ATOMS: atom_id res chain seq x y z
N MET A 1 4.58 -35.16 -16.97
CA MET A 1 5.95 -34.60 -16.86
C MET A 1 6.38 -33.94 -18.18
N ALA A 2 5.56 -33.04 -18.74
CA ALA A 2 5.80 -32.46 -20.07
C ALA A 2 6.65 -31.17 -20.03
N ARG A 3 6.77 -30.56 -18.85
CA ARG A 3 7.64 -29.41 -18.57
C ARG A 3 8.40 -29.73 -17.28
N GLY A 4 9.70 -29.47 -17.25
CA GLY A 4 10.56 -29.77 -16.09
C GLY A 4 10.09 -29.08 -14.81
N PHE A 5 10.61 -29.52 -13.65
CA PHE A 5 10.16 -29.03 -12.33
C PHE A 5 10.80 -27.69 -11.91
N ILE A 6 12.13 -27.54 -12.03
CA ILE A 6 12.87 -26.29 -11.66
C ILE A 6 13.97 -25.88 -12.68
N LEU A 7 14.68 -26.83 -13.30
CA LEU A 7 16.04 -26.56 -13.83
C LEU A 7 16.15 -26.06 -15.29
N CYS A 8 15.04 -25.95 -16.04
CA CYS A 8 15.04 -25.51 -17.45
C CYS A 8 14.30 -24.18 -17.67
N PRO A 9 14.52 -23.45 -18.78
CA PRO A 9 13.81 -22.20 -19.07
C PRO A 9 12.29 -22.37 -19.32
N PHE A 10 11.82 -23.56 -19.71
CA PHE A 10 10.39 -23.89 -19.94
C PHE A 10 9.81 -24.80 -18.84
N THR A 11 9.88 -24.32 -17.61
CA THR A 11 9.60 -25.10 -16.40
C THR A 11 8.27 -24.73 -15.77
N TYR A 12 7.59 -25.69 -15.14
CA TYR A 12 6.26 -25.53 -14.55
C TYR A 12 6.15 -24.36 -13.55
N LEU A 13 7.15 -24.19 -12.69
CA LEU A 13 7.17 -23.17 -11.62
C LEU A 13 7.53 -21.75 -12.07
N ARG A 14 7.68 -21.45 -13.37
CA ARG A 14 7.95 -20.07 -13.83
C ARG A 14 6.68 -19.27 -14.12
N ASP A 15 5.54 -19.97 -14.27
CA ASP A 15 4.24 -19.36 -14.50
C ASP A 15 3.51 -19.17 -13.15
N ALA A 16 3.12 -17.94 -12.85
CA ALA A 16 2.41 -17.59 -11.61
C ALA A 16 1.08 -18.36 -11.46
N TRP A 17 0.45 -18.76 -12.57
CA TRP A 17 -0.78 -19.56 -12.53
C TRP A 17 -0.53 -21.01 -12.11
N ASN A 18 0.65 -21.55 -12.41
CA ASN A 18 1.06 -22.88 -11.97
C ASN A 18 1.50 -22.89 -10.51
N TRP A 19 1.97 -21.75 -9.97
CA TRP A 19 2.16 -21.58 -8.52
C TRP A 19 0.86 -21.70 -7.75
N LEU A 20 -0.23 -21.08 -8.24
CA LEU A 20 -1.55 -21.20 -7.62
C LEU A 20 -2.03 -22.65 -7.60
N ASP A 21 -1.88 -23.38 -8.72
CA ASP A 21 -2.25 -24.81 -8.80
C ASP A 21 -1.40 -25.67 -7.84
N PHE A 22 -0.09 -25.41 -7.76
CA PHE A 22 0.80 -26.08 -6.80
C PHE A 22 0.38 -25.83 -5.35
N VAL A 23 0.06 -24.58 -4.98
CA VAL A 23 -0.39 -24.20 -3.63
C VAL A 23 -1.72 -24.88 -3.28
N VAL A 24 -2.69 -24.89 -4.20
CA VAL A 24 -3.99 -25.54 -3.99
C VAL A 24 -3.82 -27.05 -3.78
N ILE A 25 -2.99 -27.69 -4.59
CA ILE A 25 -2.72 -29.14 -4.48
C ILE A 25 -1.98 -29.44 -3.17
N ALA A 26 -0.92 -28.68 -2.84
CA ALA A 26 -0.16 -28.85 -1.61
C ALA A 26 -1.04 -28.68 -0.36
N LEU A 27 -1.87 -27.62 -0.30
CA LEU A 27 -2.81 -27.39 0.80
C LEU A 27 -3.85 -28.50 0.91
N ALA A 28 -4.35 -29.04 -0.21
CA ALA A 28 -5.27 -30.18 -0.20
C ALA A 28 -4.65 -31.42 0.47
N TYR A 29 -3.41 -31.76 0.10
CA TYR A 29 -2.66 -32.87 0.71
C TYR A 29 -2.37 -32.63 2.19
N VAL A 30 -1.99 -31.41 2.58
CA VAL A 30 -1.78 -31.05 4.00
C VAL A 30 -3.07 -31.23 4.81
N THR A 31 -4.22 -30.85 4.27
CA THR A 31 -5.52 -31.05 4.96
C THR A 31 -6.02 -32.50 4.98
N MET A 32 -5.42 -33.41 4.19
CA MET A 32 -5.71 -34.85 4.22
C MET A 32 -4.71 -35.63 5.07
N GLY A 33 -3.45 -35.15 5.17
CA GLY A 33 -2.34 -35.86 5.79
C GLY A 33 -2.10 -35.54 7.26
N ILE A 34 -2.74 -34.51 7.82
CA ILE A 34 -2.54 -34.13 9.22
C ILE A 34 -3.89 -33.77 9.86
N ASP A 35 -4.29 -34.52 10.89
CA ASP A 35 -5.41 -34.18 11.78
C ASP A 35 -4.99 -33.05 12.73
N LEU A 36 -4.76 -31.85 12.18
CA LEU A 36 -4.46 -30.63 12.94
C LEU A 36 -5.75 -30.03 13.51
N GLY A 37 -6.36 -30.70 14.49
CA GLY A 37 -7.41 -30.19 15.39
C GLY A 37 -8.26 -28.99 14.90
N ASN A 38 -8.25 -27.88 15.66
CA ASN A 38 -9.07 -26.68 15.45
C ASN A 38 -8.55 -25.72 14.35
N LEU A 39 -7.77 -26.20 13.37
CA LEU A 39 -7.43 -25.38 12.20
C LEU A 39 -8.60 -25.37 11.20
N ALA A 40 -9.78 -24.96 11.66
CA ALA A 40 -10.95 -24.73 10.81
C ALA A 40 -10.64 -23.79 9.64
N ALA A 41 -9.69 -22.85 9.83
CA ALA A 41 -9.16 -21.98 8.80
C ALA A 41 -8.45 -22.73 7.65
N LEU A 42 -7.81 -23.88 7.89
CA LEU A 42 -7.20 -24.65 6.78
C LEU A 42 -8.26 -25.25 5.84
N ARG A 43 -9.49 -25.43 6.32
CA ARG A 43 -10.61 -25.89 5.49
C ARG A 43 -11.14 -24.78 4.58
N THR A 44 -11.03 -23.51 4.96
CA THR A 44 -11.45 -22.37 4.10
C THR A 44 -10.49 -22.17 2.92
N PHE A 45 -9.21 -22.52 3.03
CA PHE A 45 -8.27 -22.48 1.90
C PHE A 45 -8.63 -23.41 0.75
N ARG A 46 -9.50 -24.41 0.96
CA ARG A 46 -10.05 -25.21 -0.14
C ARG A 46 -10.87 -24.35 -1.12
N VAL A 47 -11.33 -23.16 -0.72
CA VAL A 47 -11.99 -22.20 -1.61
C VAL A 47 -11.05 -21.66 -2.69
N LEU A 48 -9.72 -21.67 -2.46
CA LEU A 48 -8.73 -21.26 -3.46
C LEU A 48 -8.76 -22.14 -4.72
N ARG A 49 -9.31 -23.36 -4.64
CA ARG A 49 -9.56 -24.19 -5.84
C ARG A 49 -10.53 -23.52 -6.82
N ALA A 50 -11.41 -22.64 -6.35
CA ALA A 50 -12.30 -21.85 -7.21
C ALA A 50 -11.49 -20.85 -8.04
N LEU A 51 -10.36 -20.33 -7.54
CA LEU A 51 -9.45 -19.47 -8.31
C LEU A 51 -8.76 -20.22 -9.46
N LYS A 52 -8.73 -21.57 -9.44
CA LYS A 52 -8.27 -22.36 -10.58
C LYS A 52 -9.10 -22.07 -11.85
N THR A 53 -10.36 -21.66 -11.72
CA THR A 53 -11.20 -21.26 -12.86
C THR A 53 -10.60 -20.08 -13.63
N VAL A 54 -9.97 -19.13 -12.93
CA VAL A 54 -9.18 -18.03 -13.53
C VAL A 54 -8.03 -18.57 -14.36
N ALA A 55 -7.35 -19.62 -13.89
CA ALA A 55 -6.22 -20.23 -14.58
C ALA A 55 -6.65 -21.11 -15.78
N ILE A 56 -7.89 -21.57 -15.81
CA ILE A 56 -8.45 -22.42 -16.88
C ILE A 56 -9.05 -21.56 -18.00
N VAL A 57 -9.74 -20.47 -17.66
CA VAL A 57 -10.44 -19.61 -18.62
C VAL A 57 -9.49 -18.52 -19.14
N PRO A 58 -9.07 -18.56 -20.42
CA PRO A 58 -8.09 -17.61 -20.95
C PRO A 58 -8.56 -16.15 -20.89
N GLY A 59 -9.85 -15.88 -21.09
CA GLY A 59 -10.40 -14.52 -20.96
C GLY A 59 -10.28 -13.93 -19.55
N LEU A 60 -10.37 -14.76 -18.50
CA LEU A 60 -10.29 -14.30 -17.11
C LEU A 60 -8.84 -13.99 -16.70
N LYS A 61 -7.84 -14.68 -17.29
CA LYS A 61 -6.42 -14.34 -17.13
C LYS A 61 -6.10 -12.94 -17.64
N THR A 62 -6.65 -12.56 -18.79
CA THR A 62 -6.45 -11.23 -19.37
C THR A 62 -7.02 -10.14 -18.44
N ILE A 63 -8.23 -10.35 -17.90
CA ILE A 63 -8.85 -9.40 -16.96
C ILE A 63 -8.02 -9.26 -15.68
N VAL A 64 -7.63 -10.37 -15.05
CA VAL A 64 -6.82 -10.32 -13.82
C VAL A 64 -5.43 -9.72 -14.08
N GLY A 65 -4.82 -10.02 -15.24
CA GLY A 65 -3.58 -9.39 -15.67
C GLY A 65 -3.72 -7.87 -15.81
N ALA A 66 -4.81 -7.40 -16.44
CA ALA A 66 -5.11 -5.98 -16.57
C ALA A 66 -5.35 -5.30 -15.20
N VAL A 67 -6.02 -5.96 -14.27
CA VAL A 67 -6.22 -5.45 -12.89
C VAL A 67 -4.90 -5.37 -12.12
N ILE A 68 -4.02 -6.36 -12.25
CA ILE A 68 -2.71 -6.32 -11.57
C ILE A 68 -1.83 -5.22 -12.18
N GLU A 69 -1.90 -5.02 -13.49
CA GLU A 69 -1.17 -3.96 -14.17
C GLU A 69 -1.67 -2.57 -13.76
N SER A 70 -2.98 -2.39 -13.60
CA SER A 70 -3.55 -1.12 -13.11
C SER A 70 -3.12 -0.78 -11.68
N VAL A 71 -2.96 -1.78 -10.79
CA VAL A 71 -2.44 -1.56 -9.42
C VAL A 71 -0.99 -1.06 -9.44
N LYS A 72 -0.14 -1.52 -10.37
CA LYS A 72 1.25 -1.05 -10.47
C LYS A 72 1.31 0.43 -10.85
N ASN A 73 0.42 0.87 -11.74
CA ASN A 73 0.32 2.28 -12.15
C ASN A 73 -0.13 3.18 -10.98
N LEU A 74 -0.83 2.62 -9.99
CA LEU A 74 -1.25 3.31 -8.77
C LEU A 74 -0.24 3.21 -7.63
N ARG A 75 0.91 2.54 -7.80
CA ARG A 75 1.91 2.34 -6.73
C ARG A 75 2.31 3.65 -6.07
N ASP A 76 2.65 4.65 -6.87
CA ASP A 76 3.17 5.93 -6.35
C ASP A 76 2.07 6.69 -5.59
N VAL A 77 0.82 6.55 -6.00
CA VAL A 77 -0.36 7.07 -5.30
C VAL A 77 -0.55 6.37 -3.97
N ILE A 78 -0.47 5.04 -3.95
CA ILE A 78 -0.61 4.25 -2.74
C ILE A 78 0.47 4.63 -1.73
N ILE A 79 1.71 4.86 -2.17
CA ILE A 79 2.78 5.31 -1.28
C ILE A 79 2.47 6.71 -0.72
N LEU A 80 2.04 7.64 -1.56
CA LEU A 80 1.68 8.99 -1.15
C LEU A 80 0.49 9.00 -0.18
N THR A 81 -0.55 8.20 -0.44
CA THR A 81 -1.75 8.09 0.42
C THR A 81 -1.35 7.51 1.78
N MET A 82 -0.58 6.42 1.82
CA MET A 82 -0.08 5.82 3.05
C MET A 82 0.78 6.79 3.87
N PHE A 83 1.62 7.58 3.21
CA PHE A 83 2.42 8.62 3.87
C PHE A 83 1.53 9.71 4.47
N SER A 84 0.58 10.24 3.70
CA SER A 84 -0.34 11.29 4.18
C SER A 84 -1.21 10.82 5.35
N LEU A 85 -1.73 9.60 5.28
CA LEU A 85 -2.50 8.96 6.35
C LEU A 85 -1.67 8.80 7.61
N SER A 86 -0.39 8.42 7.47
CA SER A 86 0.51 8.26 8.62
C SER A 86 0.74 9.59 9.34
N VAL A 87 0.86 10.71 8.62
CA VAL A 87 1.00 12.05 9.22
C VAL A 87 -0.26 12.42 10.01
N PHE A 88 -1.44 12.23 9.43
CA PHE A 88 -2.71 12.52 10.12
C PHE A 88 -2.97 11.57 11.29
N ALA A 89 -2.60 10.30 11.18
CA ALA A 89 -2.69 9.31 12.25
C ALA A 89 -1.81 9.70 13.44
N LEU A 90 -0.57 10.14 13.20
CA LEU A 90 0.32 10.62 14.25
C LEU A 90 -0.21 11.89 14.91
N MET A 91 -0.74 12.83 14.12
CA MET A 91 -1.36 14.03 14.65
C MET A 91 -2.58 13.70 15.52
N GLY A 92 -3.47 12.82 15.04
CA GLY A 92 -4.64 12.35 15.79
C GLY A 92 -4.26 11.59 17.06
N LEU A 93 -3.25 10.73 17.01
CA LEU A 93 -2.70 10.02 18.17
C LEU A 93 -2.24 11.00 19.24
N GLN A 94 -1.44 12.02 18.90
CA GLN A 94 -0.93 12.97 19.90
C GLN A 94 -2.02 13.83 20.55
N ILE A 95 -3.08 14.18 19.80
CA ILE A 95 -4.14 15.06 20.29
C ILE A 95 -5.22 14.28 21.05
N TYR A 96 -5.54 13.05 20.62
CA TYR A 96 -6.72 12.31 21.08
C TYR A 96 -6.39 11.03 21.87
N MET A 97 -5.14 10.82 22.28
CA MET A 97 -4.76 9.66 23.09
C MET A 97 -5.59 9.58 24.38
N GLY A 98 -6.36 8.52 24.51
CA GLY A 98 -7.23 8.24 25.65
C GLY A 98 -8.49 9.11 25.72
N VAL A 99 -8.67 10.11 24.85
CA VAL A 99 -9.83 11.03 24.91
C VAL A 99 -11.15 10.26 24.77
N LEU A 100 -11.19 9.25 23.91
CA LEU A 100 -12.39 8.43 23.67
C LEU A 100 -12.72 7.45 24.82
N THR A 101 -11.91 7.42 25.88
CA THR A 101 -12.19 6.67 27.10
C THR A 101 -12.85 7.52 28.20
N GLN A 102 -13.09 8.82 27.94
CA GLN A 102 -13.67 9.75 28.91
C GLN A 102 -15.14 9.41 29.19
N LYS A 103 -15.49 9.14 30.45
CA LYS A 103 -16.84 8.79 30.89
C LYS A 103 -17.27 9.62 32.11
N CYS A 104 -18.57 9.82 32.25
CA CYS A 104 -19.16 10.37 33.47
C CYS A 104 -19.25 9.28 34.54
N ILE A 105 -18.56 9.48 35.65
CA ILE A 105 -18.51 8.54 36.78
C ILE A 105 -19.06 9.23 38.02
N LYS A 106 -19.90 8.54 38.81
CA LYS A 106 -20.43 9.09 40.06
C LYS A 106 -19.30 9.53 40.98
N LYS A 107 -19.44 10.72 41.58
CA LYS A 107 -18.50 11.22 42.57
C LYS A 107 -18.36 10.22 43.73
N PHE A 108 -17.14 10.09 44.27
CA PHE A 108 -16.88 9.19 45.38
C PHE A 108 -17.72 9.62 46.61
N PRO A 109 -18.55 8.73 47.19
CA PRO A 109 -19.44 9.10 48.28
C PRO A 109 -18.68 9.29 49.59
N LEU A 110 -18.97 10.39 50.30
CA LEU A 110 -18.38 10.70 51.61
C LEU A 110 -19.14 10.03 52.78
N ASP A 111 -20.26 9.37 52.51
CA ASP A 111 -21.12 8.72 53.51
C ASP A 111 -20.56 7.37 54.02
N GLY A 112 -19.38 6.97 53.56
CA GLY A 112 -18.71 5.73 53.98
C GLY A 112 -19.18 4.44 53.30
N SER A 113 -20.14 4.52 52.36
CA SER A 113 -20.66 3.36 51.61
C SER A 113 -19.58 2.60 50.80
N TRP A 114 -18.49 3.28 50.43
CA TRP A 114 -17.36 2.70 49.68
C TRP A 114 -16.06 2.69 50.51
N GLY A 115 -16.17 2.77 51.84
CA GLY A 115 -15.03 2.87 52.75
C GLY A 115 -14.45 4.29 52.82
N ASN A 116 -13.25 4.41 53.41
CA ASN A 116 -12.53 5.67 53.47
C ASN A 116 -11.94 6.03 52.10
N LEU A 117 -11.71 7.32 51.85
CA LEU A 117 -11.08 7.80 50.62
C LEU A 117 -9.60 7.42 50.60
N THR A 118 -9.29 6.31 49.93
CA THR A 118 -7.95 5.83 49.62
C THR A 118 -7.82 5.67 48.11
N ASP A 119 -6.59 5.72 47.58
CA ASP A 119 -6.35 5.58 46.13
C ASP A 119 -6.91 4.25 45.59
N GLU A 120 -6.80 3.18 46.38
CA GLU A 120 -7.33 1.85 46.04
C GLU A 120 -8.86 1.83 45.99
N ASN A 121 -9.54 2.38 47.00
CA ASN A 121 -11.00 2.43 47.03
C ASN A 121 -11.55 3.35 45.93
N TRP A 122 -10.84 4.44 45.63
CA TRP A 122 -11.19 5.37 44.57
C TRP A 122 -11.06 4.74 43.18
N ASP A 123 -9.95 4.04 42.90
CA ASP A 123 -9.78 3.31 41.63
C ASP A 123 -10.80 2.17 41.50
N TYR A 124 -11.05 1.42 42.57
CA TYR A 124 -12.07 0.37 42.59
C TYR A 124 -13.48 0.91 42.32
N HIS A 125 -13.86 2.03 42.94
CA HIS A 125 -15.12 2.73 42.70
C HIS A 125 -15.24 3.18 41.23
N ASN A 126 -14.19 3.78 40.67
CA ASN A 126 -14.23 4.30 39.30
C ASN A 126 -14.14 3.22 38.22
N ARG A 127 -13.57 2.05 38.50
CA ARG A 127 -13.56 0.92 37.57
C ARG A 127 -14.87 0.16 37.55
N ASN A 128 -15.71 0.31 38.56
CA ASN A 128 -17.00 -0.36 38.60
C ASN A 128 -17.98 0.28 37.61
N SER A 129 -18.37 -0.48 36.59
CA SER A 129 -19.27 -0.01 35.52
C SER A 129 -20.66 0.40 36.02
N SER A 130 -21.11 -0.06 37.19
CA SER A 130 -22.36 0.39 37.82
C SER A 130 -22.33 1.85 38.27
N ASN A 131 -21.14 2.43 38.44
CA ASN A 131 -20.97 3.83 38.80
C ASN A 131 -20.88 4.76 37.58
N TRP A 132 -20.83 4.21 36.36
CA TRP A 132 -20.79 4.99 35.13
C TRP A 132 -22.21 5.42 34.74
N TYR A 133 -22.33 6.64 34.23
CA TYR A 133 -23.58 7.13 33.69
C TYR A 133 -23.94 6.39 32.39
N SER A 134 -25.19 5.93 32.28
CA SER A 134 -25.74 5.33 31.08
C SER A 134 -27.18 5.80 30.85
N GLU A 135 -27.51 6.10 29.59
CA GLU A 135 -28.85 6.55 29.20
C GLU A 135 -29.77 5.35 28.86
N ASP A 136 -29.20 4.26 28.34
CA ASP A 136 -29.93 3.11 27.78
C ASP A 136 -29.64 1.80 28.53
N GLU A 137 -29.93 1.74 29.85
CA GLU A 137 -29.75 0.52 30.66
C GLU A 137 -28.34 -0.12 30.54
N GLY A 138 -27.30 0.69 30.30
CA GLY A 138 -25.91 0.22 30.19
C GLY A 138 -25.46 -0.24 28.79
N ILE A 139 -26.26 -0.01 27.74
CA ILE A 139 -25.87 -0.31 26.35
C ILE A 139 -24.81 0.69 25.85
N SER A 140 -25.01 1.98 26.14
CA SER A 140 -24.14 3.06 25.69
C SER A 140 -23.69 3.93 26.88
N PHE A 141 -22.40 4.29 26.90
CA PHE A 141 -21.84 5.21 27.88
C PHE A 141 -21.42 6.49 27.15
N PRO A 142 -22.18 7.59 27.27
CA PRO A 142 -21.89 8.82 26.55
C PRO A 142 -20.53 9.37 26.97
N LEU A 143 -19.83 9.95 26.00
CA LEU A 143 -18.58 10.66 26.25
C LEU A 143 -18.86 12.00 26.93
N CYS A 144 -17.89 12.45 27.71
CA CYS A 144 -17.88 13.76 28.35
C CYS A 144 -16.53 14.43 28.13
N GLY A 145 -16.46 15.73 28.40
CA GLY A 145 -15.21 16.48 28.40
C GLY A 145 -15.25 17.62 29.42
N ASN A 146 -14.07 17.99 29.92
CA ASN A 146 -13.96 19.03 30.95
C ASN A 146 -13.80 20.46 30.38
N ILE A 147 -13.76 20.59 29.04
CA ILE A 147 -13.58 21.87 28.39
C ILE A 147 -14.92 22.51 28.01
N SER A 148 -14.92 23.83 27.83
CA SER A 148 -16.13 24.58 27.43
C SER A 148 -16.68 24.08 26.10
N GLY A 149 -17.96 23.69 26.09
CA GLY A 149 -18.65 23.21 24.89
C GLY A 149 -18.50 21.70 24.61
N ALA A 150 -17.73 20.96 25.42
CA ALA A 150 -17.76 19.51 25.42
C ALA A 150 -19.04 18.98 26.12
N GLY A 151 -19.30 17.68 25.99
CA GLY A 151 -20.40 17.00 26.68
C GLY A 151 -20.23 17.08 28.18
N GLN A 152 -21.24 17.63 28.86
CA GLN A 152 -21.26 17.76 30.31
C GLN A 152 -21.89 16.53 30.97
N CYS A 153 -21.47 16.27 32.20
CA CYS A 153 -22.08 15.30 33.08
C CYS A 153 -23.06 16.00 34.05
N ASP A 154 -24.01 15.26 34.60
CA ASP A 154 -24.87 15.74 35.68
C ASP A 154 -24.07 16.08 36.96
N ASP A 155 -24.68 16.86 37.86
CA ASP A 155 -24.01 17.41 39.05
C ASP A 155 -23.41 16.35 40.00
N ASP A 156 -23.96 15.13 40.03
CA ASP A 156 -23.45 14.03 40.87
C ASP A 156 -22.31 13.23 40.21
N TYR A 157 -21.95 13.57 38.98
CA TYR A 157 -20.95 12.88 38.18
C TYR A 157 -19.73 13.76 37.93
N VAL A 158 -18.60 13.12 37.65
CA VAL A 158 -17.34 13.75 37.24
C VAL A 158 -16.83 13.07 35.98
N CYS A 159 -16.32 13.87 35.05
CA CYS A 159 -15.74 13.35 33.82
C CYS A 159 -14.32 12.85 34.06
N LEU A 160 -14.08 11.55 33.89
CA LEU A 160 -12.77 10.92 34.11
C LEU A 160 -12.33 10.14 32.88
N GLN A 161 -11.03 10.17 32.60
CA GLN A 161 -10.38 9.48 31.48
C GLN A 161 -9.76 8.15 31.93
N GLY A 162 -9.80 7.13 31.07
CA GLY A 162 -9.05 5.88 31.26
C GLY A 162 -9.79 4.73 31.97
N PHE A 163 -11.06 4.92 32.34
CA PHE A 163 -11.82 3.92 33.10
C PHE A 163 -12.75 3.05 32.23
N GLY A 164 -13.22 3.58 31.09
CA GLY A 164 -14.16 2.88 30.19
C GLY A 164 -13.49 2.31 28.93
N PRO A 165 -14.12 1.30 28.28
CA PRO A 165 -13.70 0.87 26.96
C PRO A 165 -13.96 1.97 25.92
N ASN A 166 -13.16 1.96 24.87
CA ASN A 166 -13.38 2.81 23.71
C ASN A 166 -14.72 2.48 23.01
N PRO A 167 -15.36 3.45 22.33
CA PRO A 167 -16.60 3.24 21.59
C PRO A 167 -16.49 2.15 20.52
N ASN A 168 -17.64 1.65 20.07
CA ASN A 168 -17.74 0.66 18.99
C ASN A 168 -16.90 -0.60 19.26
N TYR A 169 -17.13 -1.25 20.41
CA TYR A 169 -16.40 -2.46 20.86
C TYR A 169 -14.88 -2.27 20.97
N GLY A 170 -14.41 -1.05 21.18
CA GLY A 170 -13.00 -0.72 21.28
C GLY A 170 -12.31 -0.44 19.94
N TYR A 171 -13.02 -0.52 18.81
CA TYR A 171 -12.46 -0.30 17.48
C TYR A 171 -12.25 1.18 17.15
N THR A 172 -12.99 2.08 17.79
CA THR A 172 -12.89 3.51 17.55
C THR A 172 -12.03 4.17 18.62
N SER A 173 -10.74 4.34 18.33
CA SER A 173 -9.78 4.94 19.27
C SER A 173 -8.59 5.61 18.56
N PHE A 174 -7.90 6.49 19.29
CA PHE A 174 -6.63 7.10 18.87
C PHE A 174 -5.49 6.74 19.83
N ASP A 175 -5.61 5.63 20.57
CA ASP A 175 -4.67 5.30 21.65
C ASP A 175 -3.38 4.64 21.16
N SER A 176 -3.44 4.03 19.97
CA SER A 176 -2.30 3.40 19.31
C SER A 176 -2.23 3.82 17.85
N PHE A 177 -1.03 3.76 17.27
CA PHE A 177 -0.84 4.14 15.87
C PHE A 177 -1.75 3.36 14.91
N GLY A 178 -1.97 2.06 15.13
CA GLY A 178 -2.81 1.24 14.26
C GLY A 178 -4.29 1.67 14.27
N TRP A 179 -4.85 1.94 15.45
CA TRP A 179 -6.23 2.40 15.58
C TRP A 179 -6.39 3.85 15.11
N ALA A 180 -5.40 4.70 15.38
CA ALA A 180 -5.36 6.07 14.85
C ALA A 180 -5.27 6.08 13.31
N PHE A 181 -4.50 5.15 12.73
CA PHE A 181 -4.38 4.98 11.28
C PHE A 181 -5.70 4.51 10.66
N LEU A 182 -6.37 3.53 11.27
CA LEU A 182 -7.69 3.09 10.82
C LEU A 182 -8.74 4.21 10.92
N SER A 183 -8.70 4.99 12.01
CA SER A 183 -9.58 6.14 12.20
C SER A 183 -9.31 7.25 11.17
N ALA A 184 -8.04 7.56 10.89
CA ALA A 184 -7.67 8.51 9.83
C ALA A 184 -8.10 8.01 8.44
N PHE A 185 -7.95 6.71 8.17
CA PHE A 185 -8.45 6.10 6.93
C PHE A 185 -9.98 6.23 6.80
N ARG A 186 -10.73 5.93 7.86
CA ARG A 186 -12.19 6.13 7.93
C ARG A 186 -12.60 7.58 7.63
N LEU A 187 -11.88 8.56 8.19
CA LEU A 187 -12.12 9.98 7.93
C LEU A 187 -11.80 10.39 6.49
N MET A 188 -10.74 9.83 5.91
CA MET A 188 -10.33 10.08 4.54
C MET A 188 -11.32 9.52 3.51
N THR A 189 -11.85 8.32 3.75
CA THR A 189 -12.86 7.69 2.89
C THR A 189 -14.27 8.23 3.12
N GLN A 190 -14.45 9.08 4.15
CA GLN A 190 -15.74 9.63 4.56
C GLN A 190 -16.77 8.51 4.86
N ASP A 191 -16.32 7.42 5.49
CA ASP A 191 -17.20 6.30 5.85
C ASP A 191 -17.68 6.45 7.31
N PHE A 192 -18.98 6.70 7.48
CA PHE A 192 -19.61 6.94 8.80
C PHE A 192 -18.80 7.91 9.67
N TRP A 193 -18.16 8.91 9.07
CA TRP A 193 -17.17 9.78 9.72
C TRP A 193 -17.80 10.74 10.74
N GLU A 194 -19.08 11.06 10.55
CA GLU A 194 -19.86 11.97 11.38
C GLU A 194 -20.01 11.46 12.82
N ASP A 195 -20.10 10.14 13.01
CA ASP A 195 -20.12 9.50 14.33
C ASP A 195 -18.80 9.73 15.07
N LEU A 196 -17.66 9.44 14.43
CA LEU A 196 -16.35 9.72 15.00
C LEU A 196 -16.15 11.21 15.29
N TYR A 197 -16.59 12.07 14.37
CA TYR A 197 -16.57 13.52 14.54
C TYR A 197 -17.37 13.96 15.77
N GLN A 198 -18.62 13.50 15.92
CA GLN A 198 -19.47 13.83 17.07
C GLN A 198 -18.88 13.31 18.38
N LEU A 199 -18.33 12.10 18.40
CA LEU A 199 -17.69 11.52 19.58
C LEU A 199 -16.48 12.36 20.03
N VAL A 200 -15.61 12.75 19.10
CA VAL A 200 -14.45 13.58 19.42
C VAL A 200 -14.87 14.99 19.85
N LEU A 201 -15.83 15.62 19.18
CA LEU A 201 -16.32 16.94 19.61
C LEU A 201 -17.02 16.89 20.97
N ARG A 202 -17.68 15.78 21.31
CA ARG A 202 -18.30 15.62 22.62
C ARG A 202 -17.25 15.45 23.72
N ALA A 203 -16.12 14.79 23.46
CA ALA A 203 -15.06 14.58 24.46
C ALA A 203 -14.04 15.73 24.52
N ALA A 204 -13.53 16.16 23.37
CA ALA A 204 -12.52 17.20 23.25
C ALA A 204 -13.09 18.59 22.91
N GLY A 205 -14.41 18.74 22.78
CA GLY A 205 -15.10 20.01 22.52
C GLY A 205 -15.02 20.55 21.09
N PRO A 206 -15.69 21.69 20.81
CA PRO A 206 -16.04 22.12 19.47
C PRO A 206 -14.87 22.66 18.64
N TRP A 207 -13.81 23.20 19.27
CA TRP A 207 -12.65 23.75 18.56
C TRP A 207 -11.89 22.70 17.74
N HIS A 208 -12.00 21.43 18.13
CA HIS A 208 -11.41 20.30 17.42
C HIS A 208 -12.05 20.05 16.04
N MET A 209 -13.15 20.74 15.70
CA MET A 209 -13.69 20.80 14.34
C MET A 209 -12.63 21.19 13.30
N LEU A 210 -11.65 22.03 13.66
CA LEU A 210 -10.56 22.43 12.76
C LEU A 210 -9.73 21.23 12.28
N PHE A 211 -9.45 20.25 13.16
CA PHE A 211 -8.76 19.02 12.77
C PHE A 211 -9.55 18.25 11.71
N PHE A 212 -10.87 18.13 11.88
CA PHE A 212 -11.74 17.45 10.93
C PHE A 212 -11.89 18.20 9.61
N ILE A 213 -11.95 19.53 9.63
CA ILE A 213 -11.97 20.34 8.40
C ILE A 213 -10.67 20.14 7.62
N VAL A 214 -9.52 20.18 8.30
CA VAL A 214 -8.21 20.00 7.66
C VAL A 214 -8.08 18.59 7.07
N ILE A 215 -8.39 17.54 7.82
CA ILE A 215 -8.25 16.15 7.32
C ILE A 215 -9.28 15.82 6.24
N ILE A 216 -10.52 16.32 6.32
CA ILE A 216 -11.50 16.10 5.26
C ILE A 216 -11.09 16.89 4.02
N PHE A 217 -10.71 18.17 4.17
CA PHE A 217 -10.35 18.99 3.01
C PHE A 217 -9.07 18.50 2.32
N LEU A 218 -8.00 18.28 3.07
CA LEU A 218 -6.74 17.76 2.54
C LEU A 218 -6.77 16.25 2.25
N GLY A 219 -7.64 15.49 2.89
CA GLY A 219 -7.75 14.04 2.66
C GLY A 219 -8.63 13.74 1.46
N SER A 220 -9.90 14.14 1.48
CA SER A 220 -10.86 13.76 0.44
C SER A 220 -10.66 14.53 -0.86
N PHE A 221 -10.52 15.86 -0.82
CA PHE A 221 -10.34 16.62 -2.06
C PHE A 221 -8.98 16.38 -2.68
N TYR A 222 -7.90 16.30 -1.90
CA TYR A 222 -6.58 16.06 -2.49
C TYR A 222 -6.46 14.63 -3.05
N LEU A 223 -6.90 13.60 -2.32
CA LEU A 223 -6.69 12.22 -2.77
C LEU A 223 -7.65 11.82 -3.87
N VAL A 224 -8.92 12.21 -3.82
CA VAL A 224 -9.85 11.92 -4.93
C VAL A 224 -9.39 12.65 -6.20
N ASN A 225 -9.00 13.92 -6.10
CA ASN A 225 -8.52 14.67 -7.27
C ASN A 225 -7.17 14.12 -7.80
N LEU A 226 -6.28 13.65 -6.93
CA LEU A 226 -5.01 13.05 -7.32
C LEU A 226 -5.22 11.66 -7.95
N ILE A 227 -6.13 10.84 -7.41
CA ILE A 227 -6.52 9.57 -8.02
C ILE A 227 -7.15 9.82 -9.39
N LEU A 228 -8.07 10.78 -9.52
CA LEU A 228 -8.69 11.12 -10.81
C LEU A 228 -7.65 11.60 -11.84
N ALA A 229 -6.74 12.49 -11.43
CA ALA A 229 -5.67 12.98 -12.31
C ALA A 229 -4.75 11.84 -12.77
N ILE A 230 -4.43 10.90 -11.90
CA ILE A 230 -3.53 9.80 -12.24
C ILE A 230 -4.23 8.72 -13.04
N VAL A 231 -5.50 8.43 -12.75
CA VAL A 231 -6.31 7.55 -13.61
C VAL A 231 -6.39 8.14 -15.01
N ALA A 232 -6.59 9.45 -15.15
CA ALA A 232 -6.56 10.14 -16.44
C ALA A 232 -5.18 10.01 -17.13
N MET A 233 -4.08 10.34 -16.45
CA MET A 233 -2.73 10.17 -17.02
C MET A 233 -2.42 8.72 -17.42
N SER A 234 -2.86 7.75 -16.61
CA SER A 234 -2.66 6.33 -16.91
C SER A 234 -3.52 5.86 -18.09
N TYR A 235 -4.73 6.41 -18.23
CA TYR A 235 -5.62 6.12 -19.35
C TYR A 235 -5.06 6.71 -20.65
N ASP A 236 -4.56 7.95 -20.60
CA ASP A 236 -3.89 8.60 -21.72
C ASP A 236 -2.62 7.82 -22.14
N GLU A 237 -1.83 7.33 -21.18
CA GLU A 237 -0.66 6.51 -21.47
C GLU A 237 -1.03 5.15 -22.09
N LEU A 238 -2.11 4.53 -21.62
CA LEU A 238 -2.63 3.28 -22.18
C LEU A 238 -3.16 3.46 -23.60
N GLN A 239 -3.90 4.55 -23.87
CA GLN A 239 -4.37 4.88 -25.22
C GLN A 239 -3.20 5.12 -26.16
N LYS A 240 -2.21 5.92 -25.72
CA LYS A 240 -1.01 6.20 -26.51
C LYS A 240 -0.22 4.93 -26.85
N LYS A 241 -0.06 4.01 -25.89
CA LYS A 241 0.60 2.71 -26.15
C LYS A 241 -0.18 1.86 -27.15
N ALA A 242 -1.51 1.84 -27.07
CA ALA A 242 -2.33 1.09 -28.01
C ALA A 242 -2.23 1.66 -29.44
N GLU A 243 -2.26 2.98 -29.59
CA GLU A 243 -2.08 3.66 -30.88
C GLU A 243 -0.67 3.40 -31.47
N GLU A 244 0.38 3.43 -30.64
CA GLU A 244 1.76 3.12 -31.08
C GLU A 244 1.91 1.64 -31.52
N GLU A 245 1.24 0.70 -30.85
CA GLU A 245 1.24 -0.72 -31.21
C GLU A 245 0.50 -0.97 -32.54
N GLU A 246 -0.66 -0.34 -32.74
CA GLU A 246 -1.42 -0.43 -33.99
C GLU A 246 -0.62 0.17 -35.18
N ALA A 247 0.02 1.33 -34.97
CA ALA A 247 0.87 1.94 -36.00
C ALA A 247 2.10 1.08 -36.35
N ALA A 248 2.71 0.41 -35.36
CA ALA A 248 3.82 -0.50 -35.59
C ALA A 248 3.38 -1.76 -36.36
N GLU A 249 2.18 -2.28 -36.08
CA GLU A 249 1.60 -3.42 -36.79
C GLU A 249 1.25 -3.06 -38.24
N GLU A 250 0.68 -1.88 -38.49
CA GLU A 250 0.43 -1.38 -39.85
C GLU A 250 1.71 -1.23 -40.67
N GLU A 251 2.78 -0.66 -40.09
CA GLU A 251 4.08 -0.56 -40.76
C GLU A 251 4.69 -1.94 -41.03
N ALA A 252 4.56 -2.91 -40.11
CA ALA A 252 5.01 -4.29 -40.34
C ALA A 252 4.22 -4.98 -41.47
N ILE A 253 2.91 -4.75 -41.57
CA ILE A 253 2.06 -5.24 -42.67
C ILE A 253 2.44 -4.57 -43.99
N ARG A 254 2.74 -3.26 -43.98
CA ARG A 254 3.15 -2.51 -45.17
C ARG A 254 4.49 -2.99 -45.72
N VAL A 255 5.47 -3.22 -44.84
CA VAL A 255 6.81 -3.73 -45.21
C VAL A 255 6.73 -5.17 -45.75
N SER A 256 5.87 -6.01 -45.17
CA SER A 256 5.66 -7.38 -45.67
C SER A 256 4.89 -7.44 -47.00
N ARG A 257 3.98 -6.48 -47.26
CA ARG A 257 3.22 -6.39 -48.52
C ARG A 257 4.04 -5.86 -49.71
N HIS A 258 5.03 -4.99 -49.47
CA HIS A 258 5.88 -4.40 -50.51
C HIS A 258 7.37 -4.65 -50.26
N PRO A 259 7.87 -5.89 -50.43
CA PRO A 259 9.28 -6.21 -50.21
C PRO A 259 10.24 -5.49 -51.18
N ASP A 260 9.74 -5.04 -52.34
CA ASP A 260 10.52 -4.34 -53.36
C ASP A 260 10.79 -2.85 -53.02
N GLN A 261 10.17 -2.30 -51.97
CA GLN A 261 10.33 -0.92 -51.51
C GLN A 261 11.10 -0.80 -50.18
N LEU A 262 12.00 -1.74 -49.89
CA LEU A 262 12.95 -1.57 -48.79
C LEU A 262 13.68 -0.22 -48.95
N PRO A 263 13.66 0.67 -47.93
CA PRO A 263 14.36 1.95 -48.01
C PRO A 263 15.83 1.69 -48.35
N GLN A 264 16.33 2.27 -49.44
CA GLN A 264 17.75 2.19 -49.82
C GLN A 264 18.69 2.58 -48.67
N THR A 265 18.20 3.28 -47.65
CA THR A 265 18.94 3.71 -46.46
C THR A 265 19.52 2.55 -45.64
N THR A 266 18.87 1.38 -45.54
CA THR A 266 19.42 0.24 -44.75
C THR A 266 20.51 -0.51 -45.53
N ALA A 267 20.36 -0.63 -46.85
CA ALA A 267 21.38 -1.23 -47.73
C ALA A 267 22.60 -0.31 -47.91
N THR A 268 22.40 1.01 -48.04
CA THR A 268 23.51 1.96 -48.13
C THR A 268 24.20 2.14 -46.78
N ALA A 269 23.48 2.19 -45.65
CA ALA A 269 24.10 2.34 -44.32
C ALA A 269 25.00 1.15 -43.97
N THR A 270 24.56 -0.08 -44.26
CA THR A 270 25.38 -1.29 -44.07
C THR A 270 26.57 -1.35 -45.03
N ALA A 271 26.40 -0.92 -46.28
CA ALA A 271 27.50 -0.81 -47.24
C ALA A 271 28.53 0.29 -46.87
N THR A 272 28.08 1.47 -46.42
CA THR A 272 28.98 2.54 -45.96
C THR A 272 29.67 2.16 -44.66
N ALA A 273 29.01 1.49 -43.72
CA ALA A 273 29.65 1.00 -42.49
C ALA A 273 30.74 -0.03 -42.80
N ALA A 274 30.48 -0.97 -43.72
CA ALA A 274 31.47 -1.95 -44.17
C ALA A 274 32.66 -1.31 -44.92
N ALA A 275 32.40 -0.29 -45.76
CA ALA A 275 33.45 0.46 -46.46
C ALA A 275 34.30 1.32 -45.50
N THR A 276 33.68 1.90 -44.47
CA THR A 276 34.39 2.70 -43.46
C THR A 276 35.25 1.81 -42.55
N ALA A 277 34.78 0.59 -42.23
CA ALA A 277 35.54 -0.40 -41.47
C ALA A 277 36.75 -0.94 -42.24
N THR A 278 36.62 -1.16 -43.56
CA THR A 278 37.74 -1.58 -44.40
C THR A 278 38.75 -0.45 -44.63
N ALA A 279 38.31 0.80 -44.77
CA ALA A 279 39.19 1.96 -44.88
C ALA A 279 39.97 2.24 -43.57
N THR A 280 39.34 2.09 -42.40
CA THR A 280 40.00 2.24 -41.10
C THR A 280 40.98 1.09 -40.82
N ALA A 281 40.69 -0.13 -41.27
CA ALA A 281 41.64 -1.25 -41.21
C ALA A 281 42.86 -1.05 -42.13
N ALA A 282 42.68 -0.48 -43.32
CA ALA A 282 43.80 -0.17 -44.22
C ALA A 282 44.68 0.97 -43.68
N ALA A 283 44.08 1.98 -43.04
CA ALA A 283 44.80 3.08 -42.40
C ALA A 283 45.59 2.64 -41.16
N SER A 284 45.05 1.71 -40.36
CA SER A 284 45.76 1.17 -39.20
C SER A 284 46.94 0.29 -39.60
N ALA A 285 46.83 -0.47 -40.70
CA ALA A 285 47.94 -1.25 -41.25
C ALA A 285 49.10 -0.37 -41.74
N THR A 286 48.80 0.75 -42.43
CA THR A 286 49.83 1.70 -42.88
C THR A 286 50.49 2.48 -41.73
N GLN A 287 49.73 2.79 -40.67
CA GLN A 287 50.28 3.39 -39.44
C GLN A 287 51.24 2.42 -38.73
N TRP A 288 50.89 1.14 -38.69
CA TRP A 288 51.68 0.11 -38.04
C TRP A 288 53.02 -0.16 -38.78
N ASP A 289 53.02 -0.13 -40.12
CA ASP A 289 54.26 -0.21 -40.92
C ASP A 289 55.18 1.01 -40.72
N LYS A 290 54.63 2.22 -40.62
CA LYS A 290 55.41 3.43 -40.31
C LYS A 290 56.06 3.34 -38.93
N ASN A 291 55.31 2.88 -37.92
CA ASN A 291 55.82 2.68 -36.57
C ASN A 291 56.92 1.59 -36.53
N ARG A 292 56.78 0.51 -37.32
CA ARG A 292 57.80 -0.55 -37.42
C ARG A 292 59.11 -0.01 -37.99
N GLN A 293 59.07 0.86 -38.99
CA GLN A 293 60.28 1.48 -39.56
C GLN A 293 60.97 2.43 -38.57
N GLN A 294 60.21 3.13 -37.73
CA GLN A 294 60.77 4.00 -36.69
C GLN A 294 61.56 3.20 -35.62
N TYR A 295 61.03 2.06 -35.19
CA TYR A 295 61.72 1.17 -34.24
C TYR A 295 62.96 0.44 -34.82
N SER A 296 63.14 0.39 -36.15
CA SER A 296 64.34 -0.21 -36.74
C SER A 296 65.52 0.78 -36.88
N THR A 297 65.34 2.05 -36.50
CA THR A 297 66.33 3.12 -36.70
C THR A 297 66.86 3.76 -35.41
N GLU A 298 66.39 3.33 -34.23
CA GLU A 298 66.95 3.78 -32.95
C GLU A 298 68.04 2.82 -32.43
N PRO A 299 69.26 3.31 -32.15
CA PRO A 299 70.30 2.51 -31.50
C PRO A 299 70.02 2.32 -29.99
N LEU A 300 70.17 1.10 -29.48
CA LEU A 300 70.11 0.77 -28.05
C LEU A 300 71.25 1.47 -27.28
N THR A 301 70.94 2.54 -26.55
CA THR A 301 71.84 3.10 -25.52
C THR A 301 71.53 2.52 -24.15
N THR A 302 72.44 1.67 -23.67
CA THR A 302 72.51 1.14 -22.31
C THR A 302 73.18 2.17 -21.40
N THR A 303 72.49 2.67 -20.37
CA THR A 303 73.14 3.39 -19.26
C THR A 303 72.84 2.66 -17.96
N ILE A 304 73.86 2.05 -17.39
CA ILE A 304 73.89 1.47 -16.04
C ILE A 304 74.38 2.57 -15.09
N PRO A 305 73.64 2.93 -14.03
CA PRO A 305 74.15 3.82 -13.00
C PRO A 305 74.95 3.00 -11.96
N TYR A 306 76.11 3.53 -11.56
CA TYR A 306 76.92 3.06 -10.42
C TYR A 306 76.22 3.31 -9.08
#